data_AF-A0A357L625-F1
#
_entry.id   AF-A0A357L625-F1
#
_cell.length_a   1.000
_cell.length_b   1.000
_cell.length_c   1.000
_cell.angle_alpha   90.00
_cell.angle_beta   90.00
_cell.angle_gamma   90.00
#
_symmetry.space_group_name_H-M   'P 1'
#
loop_
_entity.id
_entity.type
_entity.pdbx_description
1 polymer ?
#
loop_
_entity_poly.entity_id
_entity_poly.type
_entity_poly.pdbx_seq_one_letter_code
_entity_poly.pdbx_strand_id
1 'polypeptide(L)' 'MYRYDHFDETLVRERVAEFRGQVARRLSGALTEDEFKPLRLMNGLYLQLHAYMLRVAVPYGALSSRQL' A
#
# COMPACT_ATOMS: atom_id res chain seq x y z
N MET A 1 20.57 8.62 -5.49
CA MET A 1 19.14 8.37 -5.25
C MET A 1 18.87 6.90 -5.53
N TYR A 2 18.08 6.21 -4.70
CA TYR A 2 17.72 4.82 -4.97
C TYR A 2 17.01 4.75 -6.32
N ARG A 3 17.52 3.89 -7.21
CA ARG A 3 16.96 3.68 -8.54
C ARG A 3 16.34 2.30 -8.54
N TYR A 4 15.01 2.28 -8.57
CA TYR A 4 14.27 1.05 -8.79
C TYR A 4 14.72 0.40 -10.09
N ASP A 5 14.97 -0.90 -10.04
CA ASP A 5 15.19 -1.71 -11.23
C ASP A 5 13.87 -2.38 -11.66
N HIS A 6 13.94 -3.17 -12.74
CA HIS A 6 12.78 -3.88 -13.27
C HIS A 6 12.21 -4.89 -12.26
N PHE A 7 13.06 -5.49 -11.43
CA PHE A 7 12.62 -6.46 -10.43
C PHE A 7 11.82 -5.77 -9.33
N ASP A 8 12.33 -4.66 -8.80
CA ASP A 8 11.60 -3.85 -7.82
C ASP A 8 10.25 -3.38 -8.36
N GLU A 9 10.21 -2.90 -9.61
CA GLU A 9 8.97 -2.46 -10.24
C GLU A 9 7.94 -3.59 -10.34
N THR A 10 8.40 -4.77 -10.78
CA THR A 10 7.54 -5.96 -10.91
C THR A 10 6.98 -6.35 -9.56
N LEU A 11 7.82 -6.43 -8.53
CA LEU A 11 7.42 -6.77 -7.17
C LEU A 11 6.36 -5.79 -6.62
N VAL A 12 6.54 -4.49 -6.82
CA VAL A 12 5.57 -3.47 -6.40
C VAL A 12 4.24 -3.65 -7.15
N ARG A 13 4.28 -3.89 -8.47
CA ARG A 13 3.06 -4.08 -9.26
C ARG A 13 2.27 -5.32 -8.82
N GLU A 14 2.94 -6.43 -8.56
CA GLU A 14 2.33 -7.66 -8.06
C GLU A 14 1.65 -7.44 -6.70
N ARG A 15 2.35 -6.77 -5.77
CA ARG A 15 1.79 -6.41 -4.45
C ARG A 15 0.58 -5.50 -4.55
N VAL A 16 0.61 -4.52 -5.46
CA VAL A 16 -0.52 -3.63 -5.72
C VAL A 16 -1.72 -4.41 -6.26
N ALA A 17 -1.50 -5.37 -7.16
CA ALA A 17 -2.57 -6.21 -7.70
C ALA A 17 -3.21 -7.09 -6.61
N GLU A 18 -2.38 -7.71 -5.75
CA GLU A 18 -2.83 -8.50 -4.60
C GLU A 18 -3.70 -7.66 -3.65
N PHE A 19 -3.18 -6.49 -3.22
CA PHE A 19 -3.87 -5.64 -2.27
C PHE A 19 -5.17 -5.05 -2.85
N ARG A 20 -5.19 -4.73 -4.15
CA ARG A 20 -6.42 -4.30 -4.85
C ARG A 20 -7.52 -5.36 -4.76
N GLY A 21 -7.17 -6.64 -4.92
CA GLY A 21 -8.12 -7.76 -4.75
C GLY A 21 -8.68 -7.86 -3.34
N GLN A 22 -7.83 -7.69 -2.33
CA GLN A 22 -8.23 -7.68 -0.91
C GLN A 22 -9.19 -6.52 -0.60
N VAL A 23 -8.90 -5.32 -1.13
CA VAL A 23 -9.78 -4.15 -1.01
C VAL A 23 -11.13 -4.41 -1.68
N ALA A 24 -11.15 -4.98 -2.89
CA ALA A 24 -12.40 -5.30 -3.58
C ALA A 24 -13.28 -6.27 -2.77
N ARG A 25 -12.68 -7.29 -2.15
CA ARG A 25 -13.39 -8.22 -1.24
C ARG A 25 -13.93 -7.52 0.01
N ARG A 26 -13.18 -6.56 0.57
CA ARG A 26 -13.63 -5.77 1.71
C ARG A 26 -14.84 -4.89 1.34
N LEU A 27 -14.80 -4.28 0.16
CA LEU A 27 -15.89 -3.46 -0.37
C LEU A 27 -17.14 -4.27 -0.68
N SER A 28 -16.98 -5.51 -1.16
CA SER A 28 -18.10 -6.42 -1.41
C SER A 28 -18.66 -7.08 -0.15
N GLY A 29 -18.03 -6.89 1.02
CA GLY A 29 -18.40 -7.57 2.27
C GLY A 29 -17.93 -9.03 2.37
N ALA A 30 -17.18 -9.54 1.38
CA ALA A 30 -16.61 -10.89 1.38
C ALA A 30 -15.33 -11.00 2.23
N LEU A 31 -14.95 -9.91 2.88
CA LEU A 31 -13.87 -9.80 3.85
C LEU A 31 -14.32 -8.80 4.92
N THR A 32 -14.33 -9.21 6.18
CA THR A 32 -14.76 -8.35 7.29
C THR A 32 -13.70 -7.28 7.61
N GLU A 33 -14.06 -6.25 8.38
CA GLU A 33 -13.10 -5.23 8.80
C GLU A 33 -11.97 -5.82 9.67
N ASP A 34 -12.29 -6.75 10.55
CA ASP A 34 -11.31 -7.38 11.44
C ASP A 34 -10.30 -8.25 10.66
N GLU A 35 -10.77 -8.97 9.63
CA GLU A 35 -9.89 -9.72 8.73
C GLU A 35 -9.08 -8.80 7.80
N PHE A 36 -9.64 -7.67 7.40
CA PHE A 36 -8.96 -6.70 6.55
C PHE A 36 -7.91 -5.87 7.31
N LYS A 37 -8.12 -5.63 8.60
CA LYS A 37 -7.23 -4.83 9.47
C LYS A 37 -5.74 -5.22 9.36
N PRO A 38 -5.32 -6.50 9.52
CA PRO A 38 -3.91 -6.86 9.36
C PRO A 38 -3.40 -6.60 7.94
N LEU A 39 -4.20 -6.89 6.91
CA LEU A 39 -3.82 -6.71 5.50
C LEU A 39 -3.54 -5.24 5.17
N ARG A 40 -4.42 -4.32 5.58
CA ARG A 40 -4.23 -2.89 5.36
C ARG A 40 -3.02 -2.34 6.13
N LEU A 41 -2.80 -2.81 7.36
CA LEU A 41 -1.67 -2.35 8.17
C LEU A 41 -0.32 -2.80 7.60
N MET A 42 -0.23 -4.04 7.08
CA MET A 42 0.96 -4.53 6.38
C MET A 42 1.28 -3.70 5.14
N ASN A 43 0.25 -3.21 4.44
CA ASN A 43 0.37 -2.32 3.28
C ASN A 43 0.48 -0.83 3.63
N GLY A 44 0.62 -0.48 4.92
CA GLY A 44 0.78 0.90 5.37
C GLY A 44 -0.49 1.76 5.29
N LEU A 45 -1.66 1.15 5.15
CA LEU A 45 -2.96 1.83 5.13
C LEU A 45 -3.61 1.78 6.53
N TYR A 46 -3.50 2.89 7.25
CA TYR A 46 -4.05 3.09 8.57
C TYR A 46 -5.45 3.70 8.49
N LEU A 47 -6.33 3.33 9.41
CA LEU A 47 -7.63 3.97 9.59
C LEU A 47 -7.53 4.85 10.84
N GLN A 48 -7.62 6.16 10.65
CA GLN A 48 -7.81 7.15 11.70
C GLN A 48 -9.31 7.39 11.89
N LEU A 49 -9.69 8.19 12.90
CA LEU A 49 -11.10 8.40 13.28
C LEU A 49 -11.99 8.82 12.10
N HIS A 50 -11.46 9.64 11.18
CA HIS A 50 -12.23 10.24 10.09
C HIS A 50 -11.75 9.86 8.68
N ALA A 51 -10.59 9.22 8.55
CA ALA A 51 -9.96 9.04 7.25
C ALA A 51 -8.91 7.93 7.25
N TYR A 52 -8.55 7.49 6.04
CA TYR A 52 -7.40 6.64 5.84
C TYR A 52 -6.11 7.47 5.76
N MET A 53 -5.04 6.96 6.37
CA MET A 53 -3.69 7.52 6.29
C MET A 53 -2.78 6.49 5.63
N LEU A 54 -2.10 6.89 4.55
CA LEU A 54 -1.17 6.06 3.79
C LEU A 54 0.27 6.37 4.21
N ARG A 55 0.99 5.37 4.68
CA ARG A 55 2.43 5.46 4.94
C ARG A 55 3.20 5.08 3.67
N VAL A 56 3.93 6.03 3.11
CA VAL A 56 4.79 5.84 1.94
C VAL A 56 6.23 5.59 2.39
N ALA A 57 6.82 4.49 1.94
CA ALA A 57 8.23 4.20 2.20
C ALA A 57 9.12 4.97 1.21
N VAL A 58 10.01 5.81 1.73
CA VAL A 58 10.97 6.59 0.93
C VAL A 58 12.38 6.06 1.20
N PRO A 59 13.07 5.48 0.19
CA PRO A 59 14.44 5.00 0.36
C PRO A 59 15.37 6.10 0.88
N TYR A 60 16.01 5.85 2.01
CA TYR A 60 16.93 6.80 2.68
C TYR A 60 16.32 8.18 3.01
N GLY A 61 14.98 8.31 3.00
CA GLY A 61 14.30 9.58 3.24
C GLY A 61 14.57 10.66 2.18
N ALA A 62 15.17 10.31 1.03
CA ALA A 62 15.54 11.26 -0.01
C ALA A 62 14.51 11.26 -1.16
N LEU A 63 13.94 12.43 -1.46
CA LEU A 63 13.04 12.67 -2.59
C LEU A 63 13.64 13.73 -3.53
N SER A 64 13.47 13.53 -4.83
CA SER A 64 13.81 14.54 -5.84
C SER A 64 12.60 15.42 -6.12
N SER A 65 12.82 16.63 -6.66
CA SER A 65 11.75 17.54 -7.05
C SER A 65 10.76 16.96 -8.08
N ARG A 66 11.14 15.92 -8.83
CA ARG A 66 10.24 15.22 -9.77
C ARG A 66 9.32 14.22 -9.05
N GLN A 67 9.68 13.75 -7.85
CA GLN A 67 8.91 12.80 -7.05
C GLN A 67 7.92 13.48 -6.09
N LEU A 68 8.02 14.81 -5.91
CA LEU A 68 7.05 15.66 -5.23
C LEU A 68 6.03 16.21 -6.24
#